data_AF-A0A968BNE0-F1
#
_entry.id   AF-A0A968BNE0-F1
#
_cell.length_a   1.000
_cell.length_b   1.000
_cell.length_c   1.000
_cell.angle_alpha   90.00
_cell.angle_beta   90.00
_cell.angle_gamma   90.00
#
_symmetry.space_group_name_H-M   'P 1'
#
loop_
_entity.id
_entity.type
_entity.pdbx_description
1 polymer ?
#
loop_
_entity_poly.entity_id
_entity_poly.type
_entity_poly.pdbx_seq_one_letter_code
_entity_poly.pdbx_strand_id
1 'polypeptide(L)' 'MNEEDTYSFGEWLKQRRKQLRLTQRELASSAFCSVPMIKKIEADERRPSLELA' A
#
# COMPACT_ATOMS: atom_id res chain seq x y z
N MET A 1 1.03 3.10 -27.39
CA MET A 1 1.04 2.24 -26.19
C MET A 1 1.27 3.14 -25.00
N ASN A 2 0.40 3.11 -24.02
CA ASN A 2 0.80 2.91 -22.64
C ASN A 2 -0.40 2.20 -22.03
N GLU A 3 -0.28 0.88 -21.95
CA GLU A 3 -1.20 0.04 -21.21
C GLU A 3 -1.51 0.71 -19.87
N GLU A 4 -2.80 0.80 -19.54
CA GLU A 4 -3.25 1.03 -18.17
C GLU A 4 -2.66 -0.11 -17.32
N ASP A 5 -1.42 0.09 -16.86
CA ASP A 5 -0.80 -0.75 -15.84
C ASP A 5 -1.73 -0.68 -14.64
N THR A 6 -2.57 -1.70 -14.53
CA THR A 6 -3.48 -1.91 -13.41
C THR A 6 -2.62 -2.36 -12.24
N TYR A 7 -1.84 -1.42 -11.68
CA TYR A 7 -1.07 -1.65 -10.48
C TYR A 7 -2.02 -2.13 -9.40
N SER A 8 -1.62 -3.17 -8.68
CA SER A 8 -2.37 -3.58 -7.50
C SER A 8 -2.41 -2.43 -6.49
N PHE A 9 -3.37 -2.48 -5.56
CA PHE A 9 -3.39 -1.51 -4.46
C PHE A 9 -2.08 -1.51 -3.66
N GLY A 10 -1.49 -2.69 -3.44
CA GLY A 10 -0.21 -2.84 -2.76
C GLY A 10 0.94 -2.12 -3.48
N GLU A 11 1.03 -2.30 -4.79
CA GLU A 11 2.05 -1.65 -5.63
C GLU A 11 1.85 -0.15 -5.70
N TRP A 12 0.61 0.31 -5.90
CA TRP A 12 0.27 1.73 -5.88
C TRP A 12 0.63 2.38 -4.55
N LEU A 13 0.28 1.76 -3.43
CA LEU A 13 0.56 2.29 -2.09
C LEU A 13 2.08 2.41 -1.85
N LYS A 14 2.84 1.40 -2.27
CA LYS A 14 4.31 1.37 -2.17
C LYS A 14 4.95 2.49 -2.98
N GLN A 15 4.47 2.74 -4.20
CA GLN A 15 4.94 3.85 -5.04
C GLN A 15 4.62 5.20 -4.40
N ARG A 16 3.37 5.39 -3.94
CA ARG A 16 2.93 6.63 -3.29
C ARG A 16 3.74 6.95 -2.04
N ARG A 17 4.00 5.94 -1.20
CA ARG A 17 4.83 6.09 0.00
C ARG A 17 6.25 6.57 -0.34
N LYS A 18 6.88 5.99 -1.37
CA LYS A 18 8.22 6.38 -1.82
C LYS A 18 8.26 7.80 -2.38
N GLN A 19 7.25 8.21 -3.15
CA GLN A 19 7.14 9.57 -3.67
C GLN A 19 7.07 10.61 -2.53
N LEU A 20 6.36 10.27 -1.45
CA LEU A 20 6.27 11.09 -0.24
C LEU A 20 7.49 10.94 0.69
N ARG A 21 8.49 10.13 0.30
CA ARG A 21 9.70 9.82 1.07
C ARG A 21 9.43 9.26 2.46
N LEU A 22 8.32 8.55 2.62
CA LEU A 22 7.95 7.91 3.88
C LEU A 22 8.55 6.50 3.98
N THR A 23 8.96 6.13 5.18
CA THR A 23 9.23 4.74 5.57
C THR A 23 7.92 3.99 5.83
N GLN A 24 7.95 2.66 5.82
CA GLN A 24 6.77 1.85 6.18
C GLN A 24 6.30 2.14 7.62
N ARG A 25 7.21 2.53 8.52
CA ARG A 25 6.90 2.90 9.91
C ARG A 25 6.14 4.21 10.00
N GLU A 26 6.57 5.23 9.25
CA GLU A 26 5.89 6.52 9.22
C GLU A 26 4.49 6.40 8.61
N LEU A 27 4.35 5.64 7.52
CA LEU A 27 3.03 5.35 6.94
C LEU A 27 2.14 4.57 7.91
N ALA A 28 2.68 3.57 8.60
CA ALA A 28 1.94 2.81 9.60
C ALA A 28 1.44 3.71 10.75
N SER A 29 2.32 4.60 11.23
CA SER A 29 1.98 5.57 12.26
C SER A 29 0.90 6.55 11.81
N SER A 30 0.96 7.07 10.58
CA SER A 30 -0.05 8.00 10.06
C SER A 30 -1.41 7.33 9.80
N ALA A 31 -1.40 6.03 9.50
CA ALA A 31 -2.59 5.24 9.23
C ALA A 31 -3.11 4.46 10.46
N PHE A 32 -2.55 4.71 11.65
CA PHE A 32 -2.88 4.01 12.90
C PHE A 32 -2.89 2.47 12.80
N CYS A 33 -1.97 1.91 12.02
CA CYS A 33 -1.84 0.47 11.83
C CYS A 33 -0.42 -0.02 12.14
N SER A 34 -0.22 -1.33 12.14
CA SER A 34 1.08 -1.93 12.43
C SER A 34 1.98 -1.95 11.19
N VAL A 35 3.30 -1.85 11.36
CA VAL A 35 4.27 -1.98 10.25
C VAL A 35 4.10 -3.31 9.49
N PRO A 36 3.88 -4.47 10.16
CA PRO A 36 3.59 -5.72 9.46
C PRO A 36 2.32 -5.65 8.59
N MET A 37 1.30 -4.87 8.98
CA MET A 37 0.10 -4.66 8.18
C MET A 37 0.43 -3.92 6.88
N ILE A 38 1.16 -2.81 6.96
CA ILE A 38 1.64 -2.08 5.77
C ILE A 38 2.48 -3.00 4.88
N LYS A 39 3.38 -3.80 5.44
CA LYS A 39 4.20 -4.75 4.68
C LYS A 39 3.34 -5.77 3.91
N LYS A 40 2.29 -6.31 4.54
CA LYS A 40 1.36 -7.26 3.90
C LYS A 40 0.52 -6.62 2.80
N ILE A 41 0.10 -5.36 3.00
CA ILE A 41 -0.64 -4.60 1.98
C ILE A 41 0.27 -4.34 0.78
N GLU A 42 1.49 -3.83 0.99
CA GLU A 42 2.46 -3.55 -0.09
C GLU A 42 2.94 -4.81 -0.84
N ALA A 43 2.73 -5.99 -0.26
CA ALA A 43 3.05 -7.29 -0.86
C ALA A 43 1.83 -8.00 -1.45
N ASP A 44 0.64 -7.37 -1.43
CA ASP A 44 -0.66 -7.97 -1.80
C ASP A 44 -1.03 -9.25 -1.01
N GLU A 45 -0.33 -9.55 0.08
CA GLU A 45 -0.66 -10.63 1.01
C GLU A 45 -1.92 -10.32 1.84
N ARG A 46 -2.28 -9.03 1.94
CA ARG A 46 -3.60 -8.56 2.38
C ARG A 46 -4.19 -7.65 1.32
N ARG A 47 -4.99 -8.23 0.42
CA ARG A 47 -6.00 -7.45 -0.30
C ARG A 47 -7.10 -7.10 0.71
N PRO A 48 -7.52 -5.83 0.85
CA PRO A 48 -8.77 -5.54 1.53
C PRO A 48 -9.84 -6.37 0.81
N SER A 49 -10.47 -7.31 1.52
CA SER A 49 -11.66 -7.97 1.00
C SER A 49 -12.69 -6.86 0.70
N LEU A 50 -13.44 -7.03 -0.38
CA LEU A 50 -14.45 -6.09 -0.88
C LEU A 50 -15.53 -5.66 0.14
N GLU A 51 -15.48 -6.12 1.39
CA GLU A 51 -16.38 -5.73 2.48
C GLU A 51 -16.08 -4.36 3.11
N LEU A 52 -15.30 -3.52 2.43
CA LEU A 52 -15.16 -2.09 2.76
C LEU A 52 -15.56 -1.21 1.56
N ALA A 53 -16.70 -1.52 0.93
CA ALA A 53 -17.39 -0.66 -0.03
C ALA A 53 -18.55 0.07 0.65
#